data_AF-A0A4U8WD25-F1
#
_entry.id   AF-A0A4U8WD25-F1
#
_cell.length_a   1.000
_cell.length_b   1.000
_cell.length_c   1.000
_cell.angle_alpha   90.00
_cell.angle_beta   90.00
_cell.angle_gamma   90.00
#
_symmetry.space_group_name_H-M   'P 1'
#
loop_
_entity.id
_entity.type
_entity.pdbx_description
1 polymer ?
#
loop_
_entity_poly.entity_id
_entity_poly.type
_entity_poly.pdbx_seq_one_letter_code
_entity_poly.pdbx_strand_id
1 'polypeptide(L)'
;MMKKHLFLRLCLMFLVGVSAFSCRTEEFHNEEEAHGSTQFRLTNQRISLTQAKHKAKLFPELEKAKKGIAAFSKVNVNGRIINYGNGVSIDTDDVIYIENGPNYHTYTFHIRRDNAPADAPLENLLLAPLPDGTYKEILITYTLTEAEKAKLQAGLFVDTRGKTEVTRLENGTFNGSSQLARQVCTTSSYSYWEACSGNQHHDGSNYESCPIYQGLEKGTPPIFYTIVTTTCLEQNEMIITPIDPPNNGGGSSGGGSGEPAPPPATTPPCTTPSVPTNPQPGFTDENGCPIGEPSLPNLPDPRDTPCKQLTSLGGKQYFKDKMDVLKSNVDNGTQEKGFVLHSNNNTPVSFVLIGSSQNNTNAIDYQSYYNTLPVDVANSTYGNAHNHLKADTTHIGIFAPFDLNSLAFYGTMESHPQSPIYSTIPKKSVTFVITDKGFFALKIKDISKLKAFVTNYSGWSDKEIEKYMKDTFQNKEKYNIRYNSTHDEQVTGFLRFIKDEDIGIELYEGSRDTYQGWKKLELVNNGNGNFTFNEIPCNI
;
A
#
# COMPACT_ATOMS: atom_id res chain seq x y z
N MET A 1 -19.97 -28.17 -53.76
CA MET A 1 -20.75 -26.99 -53.36
C MET A 1 -20.88 -26.97 -51.82
N MET A 2 -19.77 -26.75 -51.08
CA MET A 2 -19.75 -26.77 -49.58
C MET A 2 -18.79 -25.73 -48.95
N LYS A 3 -18.11 -24.88 -49.75
CA LYS A 3 -17.12 -23.91 -49.24
C LYS A 3 -17.72 -22.57 -48.77
N LYS A 4 -18.93 -22.23 -49.20
CA LYS A 4 -19.54 -20.91 -48.90
C LYS A 4 -20.10 -20.80 -47.48
N HIS A 5 -20.54 -21.91 -46.88
CA HIS A 5 -21.09 -21.90 -45.52
C HIS A 5 -20.02 -21.95 -44.43
N LEU A 6 -18.82 -22.48 -44.73
CA LEU A 6 -17.72 -22.54 -43.77
C LEU A 6 -17.09 -21.16 -43.55
N PHE A 7 -16.90 -20.39 -44.62
CA PHE A 7 -16.37 -19.03 -44.54
C PHE A 7 -17.31 -18.09 -43.78
N LEU A 8 -18.62 -18.19 -44.04
CA LEU A 8 -19.64 -17.40 -43.34
C LEU A 8 -19.71 -17.74 -41.83
N ARG A 9 -19.55 -19.01 -41.45
CA ARG A 9 -19.49 -19.43 -40.05
C ARG A 9 -18.21 -18.97 -39.35
N LEU A 10 -17.09 -18.94 -40.06
CA LEU A 10 -15.83 -18.38 -39.51
C LEU A 10 -15.94 -16.87 -39.28
N CYS A 11 -16.54 -16.13 -40.21
CA CYS A 11 -16.77 -14.69 -40.06
C CYS A 11 -17.74 -14.37 -38.91
N LEU A 12 -18.79 -15.17 -38.71
CA LEU A 12 -19.70 -15.00 -37.58
C LEU A 12 -19.01 -15.28 -36.23
N MET A 13 -18.16 -16.31 -36.14
CA MET A 13 -17.42 -16.60 -34.90
C MET A 13 -16.33 -15.56 -34.61
N PHE A 14 -15.72 -14.99 -35.64
CA PHE A 14 -14.76 -13.89 -35.49
C PHE A 14 -15.46 -12.59 -35.03
N LEU A 15 -16.67 -12.28 -35.53
CA LEU A 15 -17.46 -11.14 -35.08
C LEU A 15 -17.89 -11.26 -33.62
N VAL A 16 -18.29 -12.46 -33.16
CA VAL A 16 -18.62 -12.72 -31.74
C VAL A 16 -17.38 -12.60 -30.85
N GLY A 17 -16.22 -13.07 -31.33
CA GLY A 17 -14.94 -12.93 -30.62
C GLY A 17 -14.47 -11.47 -30.48
N VAL A 18 -14.64 -10.65 -31.52
CA VAL A 18 -14.24 -9.23 -31.48
C VAL A 18 -15.20 -8.40 -30.62
N SER A 19 -16.51 -8.73 -30.59
CA SER A 19 -17.46 -8.09 -29.66
C SER A 19 -17.24 -8.48 -28.18
N ALA A 20 -16.66 -9.65 -27.90
CA ALA A 20 -16.29 -10.05 -26.54
C ALA A 20 -15.00 -9.36 -26.04
N PHE A 21 -14.15 -8.85 -26.95
CA PHE A 21 -12.89 -8.19 -26.62
C PHE A 21 -12.92 -6.65 -26.76
N SER A 22 -13.95 -6.05 -27.36
CA SER A 22 -14.03 -4.58 -27.57
C SER A 22 -14.91 -3.78 -26.61
N CYS A 23 -15.46 -4.39 -25.56
CA CYS A 23 -16.11 -3.63 -24.49
C CYS A 23 -15.84 -4.25 -23.11
N ARG A 24 -14.61 -4.14 -22.60
CA ARG A 24 -14.28 -3.99 -21.16
C ARG A 24 -12.88 -3.39 -21.00
N THR A 25 -12.70 -2.13 -21.38
CA THR A 25 -12.03 -1.23 -20.44
C THR A 25 -13.08 -0.99 -19.36
N GLU A 26 -13.07 -1.80 -18.30
CA GLU A 26 -13.78 -1.42 -17.08
C GLU A 26 -13.09 -0.16 -16.58
N GLU A 27 -13.64 0.99 -16.99
CA GLU A 27 -13.71 2.14 -16.09
C GLU A 27 -14.16 1.59 -14.74
N PHE A 28 -13.40 1.89 -13.70
CA PHE A 28 -13.72 1.56 -12.32
C PHE A 28 -15.09 2.14 -11.96
N HIS A 29 -16.15 1.42 -12.29
CA HIS A 29 -17.48 1.67 -11.82
C HIS A 29 -17.59 1.04 -10.44
N ASN A 30 -17.41 1.87 -9.41
CA ASN A 30 -17.93 1.58 -8.10
C ASN A 30 -19.46 1.44 -8.24
N GLU A 31 -20.01 0.28 -7.92
CA GLU A 31 -21.44 0.11 -7.67
C GLU A 31 -21.78 0.82 -6.35
N GLU A 32 -22.00 2.13 -6.42
CA GLU A 32 -22.95 2.80 -5.53
C GLU A 32 -24.24 3.01 -6.32
N GLU A 33 -25.17 2.08 -6.16
CA GLU A 33 -26.52 2.23 -6.71
C GLU A 33 -27.15 3.53 -6.19
N ALA A 34 -27.80 4.22 -7.12
CA ALA A 34 -28.42 5.51 -6.96
C ALA A 34 -29.38 5.60 -5.77
N HIS A 35 -28.93 6.27 -4.70
CA HIS A 35 -29.80 6.83 -3.68
C HIS A 35 -29.55 8.33 -3.48
N GLY A 36 -30.16 9.13 -4.36
CA GLY A 36 -30.95 10.30 -3.95
C GLY A 36 -30.30 11.50 -3.24
N SER A 37 -28.99 11.75 -3.38
CA SER A 37 -28.41 13.05 -2.98
C SER A 37 -27.33 13.49 -3.98
N THR A 38 -27.53 14.64 -4.61
CA THR A 38 -26.60 15.27 -5.55
C THR A 38 -25.43 16.02 -4.87
N GLN A 39 -25.14 15.71 -3.60
CA GLN A 39 -24.01 16.32 -2.90
C GLN A 39 -22.73 15.53 -3.19
N PHE A 40 -21.73 16.19 -3.75
CA PHE A 40 -20.38 15.64 -3.98
C PHE A 40 -19.85 15.04 -2.67
N ARG A 41 -19.47 13.76 -2.72
CA ARG A 41 -18.92 13.00 -1.60
C ARG A 41 -17.45 12.70 -1.81
N LEU A 42 -16.74 12.64 -0.71
CA LEU A 42 -15.36 12.21 -0.72
C LEU A 42 -15.27 10.72 -0.87
N THR A 43 -14.38 10.29 -1.74
CA THR A 43 -13.98 8.89 -1.76
C THR A 43 -12.50 8.81 -1.47
N ASN A 44 -12.12 7.82 -0.67
CA ASN A 44 -10.74 7.54 -0.36
C ASN A 44 -10.45 6.05 -0.55
N GLN A 45 -9.21 5.76 -0.93
CA GLN A 45 -8.71 4.41 -1.14
C GLN A 45 -7.26 4.31 -0.69
N ARG A 46 -6.87 3.13 -0.20
CA ARG A 46 -5.46 2.79 0.01
C ARG A 46 -4.93 2.11 -1.25
N ILE A 47 -3.87 2.67 -1.80
CA ILE A 47 -3.22 2.23 -3.04
C ILE A 47 -1.72 2.23 -2.86
N SER A 48 -0.99 1.55 -3.73
CA SER A 48 0.46 1.78 -3.90
C SER A 48 0.71 2.92 -4.90
N LEU A 49 1.93 3.46 -4.90
CA LEU A 49 2.38 4.42 -5.93
C LEU A 49 2.32 3.82 -7.33
N THR A 50 2.46 2.50 -7.48
CA THR A 50 2.35 1.84 -8.79
C THR A 50 0.93 1.85 -9.34
N GLN A 51 -0.08 1.89 -8.47
CA GLN A 51 -1.49 1.99 -8.82
C GLN A 51 -1.95 3.45 -9.02
N ALA A 52 -1.14 4.44 -8.64
CA ALA A 52 -1.51 5.84 -8.76
C ALA A 52 -1.69 6.27 -10.22
N LYS A 53 -2.89 6.76 -10.57
CA LYS A 53 -3.22 7.36 -11.89
C LYS A 53 -2.17 8.38 -12.35
N HIS A 54 -1.54 9.09 -11.41
CA HIS A 54 -0.60 10.18 -11.65
C HIS A 54 0.87 9.83 -11.35
N LYS A 55 1.24 8.55 -11.26
CA LYS A 55 2.59 8.06 -10.88
C LYS A 55 3.75 8.82 -11.52
N ALA A 56 3.69 9.04 -12.84
CA ALA A 56 4.76 9.70 -13.60
C ALA A 56 5.03 11.14 -13.13
N LYS A 57 3.99 11.84 -12.64
CA LYS A 57 4.09 13.18 -12.07
C LYS A 57 4.46 13.17 -10.59
N LEU A 58 4.03 12.16 -9.85
CA LEU A 58 4.30 12.04 -8.41
C LEU A 58 5.76 11.72 -8.11
N PHE A 59 6.41 10.88 -8.93
CA PHE A 59 7.79 10.45 -8.70
C PHE A 59 8.80 11.59 -8.52
N PRO A 60 8.88 12.61 -9.41
CA PRO A 60 9.79 13.74 -9.22
C PRO A 60 9.46 14.57 -7.97
N GLU A 61 8.18 14.72 -7.62
CA GLU A 61 7.75 15.46 -6.43
C GLU A 61 8.11 14.72 -5.14
N LEU A 62 8.06 13.38 -5.13
CA LEU A 62 8.53 12.57 -4.00
C LEU A 62 10.03 12.70 -3.78
N GLU A 63 10.83 12.74 -4.85
CA GLU A 63 12.27 12.99 -4.77
C GLU A 63 12.60 14.40 -4.27
N LYS A 64 11.80 15.40 -4.69
CA LYS A 64 11.89 16.78 -4.20
C LYS A 64 11.52 16.88 -2.71
N ALA A 65 10.40 16.29 -2.31
CA ALA A 65 9.94 16.24 -0.94
C ALA A 65 10.97 15.56 -0.01
N LYS A 66 11.55 14.42 -0.45
CA LYS A 66 12.60 13.74 0.31
C LYS A 66 13.80 14.66 0.60
N LYS A 67 14.24 15.45 -0.39
CA LYS A 67 15.29 16.46 -0.21
C LYS A 67 14.86 17.59 0.72
N GLY A 68 13.63 18.08 0.58
CA GLY A 68 13.05 19.11 1.45
C GLY A 68 13.03 18.66 2.92
N ILE A 69 12.48 17.47 3.19
CA ILE A 69 12.40 16.89 4.54
C ILE A 69 13.80 16.70 5.15
N ALA A 70 14.78 16.25 4.34
CA ALA A 70 16.16 16.10 4.78
C ALA A 70 16.80 17.45 5.22
N ALA A 71 16.37 18.57 4.62
CA ALA A 71 16.82 19.91 5.02
C ALA A 71 16.25 20.35 6.38
N PHE A 72 15.02 19.93 6.73
CA PHE A 72 14.37 20.23 8.01
C PHE A 72 14.83 19.35 9.17
N SER A 73 15.45 18.18 8.92
CA SER A 73 15.97 17.27 9.97
C SER A 73 17.13 17.80 10.81
N LYS A 74 17.52 19.07 10.68
CA LYS A 74 18.50 19.74 11.55
C LYS A 74 17.77 20.62 12.57
N VAL A 75 17.10 20.00 13.55
CA VAL A 75 16.49 20.76 14.65
C VAL A 75 17.40 20.71 15.89
N ASN A 76 17.68 21.89 16.44
CA ASN A 76 18.55 22.08 17.58
C ASN A 76 17.68 22.12 18.84
N VAL A 77 17.50 20.98 19.52
CA VAL A 77 16.75 20.91 20.78
C VAL A 77 17.76 20.92 21.92
N ASN A 78 17.69 21.94 22.79
CA ASN A 78 18.54 22.09 23.99
C ASN A 78 20.07 22.00 23.74
N GLY A 79 20.56 22.57 22.64
CA GLY A 79 22.00 22.64 22.34
C GLY A 79 22.64 21.28 22.01
N ARG A 80 21.84 20.23 21.77
CA ARG A 80 22.28 18.97 21.18
C ARG A 80 21.73 18.88 19.76
N ILE A 81 22.65 18.77 18.81
CA ILE A 81 22.31 18.42 17.42
C ILE A 81 21.88 16.94 17.44
N ILE A 82 20.57 16.68 17.37
CA ILE A 82 20.07 15.34 17.03
C ILE A 82 20.17 15.24 15.52
N ASN A 83 21.20 14.57 15.05
CA ASN A 83 21.36 14.25 13.63
C ASN A 83 20.46 13.05 13.34
N TYR A 84 19.30 13.27 12.73
CA TYR A 84 18.55 12.21 12.05
C TYR A 84 19.36 11.77 10.81
N GLY A 85 20.49 11.13 11.05
CA GLY A 85 21.46 10.79 10.02
C GLY A 85 20.88 9.80 9.03
N ASN A 86 20.80 10.21 7.76
CA ASN A 86 20.72 9.39 6.54
C ASN A 86 19.46 8.54 6.28
N GLY A 87 18.49 8.50 7.18
CA GLY A 87 17.35 7.59 7.07
C GLY A 87 15.98 8.24 7.03
N VAL A 88 15.63 8.91 5.92
CA VAL A 88 14.23 9.31 5.67
C VAL A 88 13.76 8.58 4.42
N SER A 89 12.69 7.80 4.57
CA SER A 89 12.02 7.14 3.45
C SER A 89 10.54 7.51 3.43
N ILE A 90 9.97 7.51 2.24
CA ILE A 90 8.54 7.72 2.02
C ILE A 90 7.96 6.37 1.63
N ASP A 91 6.95 5.92 2.36
CA ASP A 91 6.25 4.68 2.08
C ASP A 91 5.41 4.83 0.82
N THR A 92 5.73 4.03 -0.21
CA THR A 92 5.02 4.02 -1.49
C THR A 92 4.11 2.82 -1.67
N ASP A 93 4.06 1.92 -0.69
CA ASP A 93 3.29 0.68 -0.78
C ASP A 93 1.89 0.85 -0.18
N ASP A 94 1.75 1.76 0.79
CA ASP A 94 0.47 2.17 1.36
C ASP A 94 0.32 3.70 1.31
N VAL A 95 -0.45 4.17 0.34
CA VAL A 95 -0.74 5.58 0.06
C VAL A 95 -2.25 5.78 0.15
N ILE A 96 -2.67 6.77 0.93
CA ILE A 96 -4.08 7.18 0.92
C ILE A 96 -4.29 8.13 -0.24
N TYR A 97 -5.13 7.73 -1.19
CA TYR A 97 -5.60 8.59 -2.27
C TYR A 97 -7.03 9.02 -1.99
N ILE A 98 -7.27 10.32 -2.08
CA ILE A 98 -8.60 10.91 -1.89
C ILE A 98 -8.98 11.60 -3.19
N GLU A 99 -10.20 11.38 -3.70
CA GLU A 99 -10.72 12.08 -4.86
C GLU A 99 -12.03 12.81 -4.55
N ASN A 100 -12.22 13.94 -5.21
CA ASN A 100 -13.43 14.74 -5.19
C ASN A 100 -13.86 15.03 -6.63
N GLY A 101 -14.72 14.17 -7.16
CA GLY A 101 -15.09 14.21 -8.57
C GLY A 101 -13.93 13.91 -9.52
N PRO A 102 -14.09 14.14 -10.83
CA PRO A 102 -13.13 13.68 -11.84
C PRO A 102 -11.82 14.46 -11.88
N ASN A 103 -11.76 15.66 -11.28
CA ASN A 103 -10.71 16.65 -11.55
C ASN A 103 -9.89 17.05 -10.32
N TYR A 104 -10.16 16.49 -9.14
CA TYR A 104 -9.42 16.81 -7.93
C TYR A 104 -9.07 15.56 -7.12
N HIS A 105 -7.83 15.51 -6.65
CA HIS A 105 -7.31 14.40 -5.86
C HIS A 105 -6.24 14.85 -4.88
N THR A 106 -5.94 14.04 -3.86
CA THR A 106 -4.74 14.17 -3.04
C THR A 106 -4.11 12.80 -2.78
N TYR A 107 -2.82 12.81 -2.43
CA TYR A 107 -2.08 11.62 -2.03
C TYR A 107 -1.39 11.87 -0.69
N THR A 108 -1.65 11.01 0.29
CA THR A 108 -1.01 11.06 1.60
C THR A 108 -0.12 9.85 1.81
N PHE A 109 1.19 10.08 1.89
CA PHE A 109 2.22 9.07 2.09
C PHE A 109 2.68 9.06 3.55
N HIS A 110 3.00 7.88 4.07
CA HIS A 110 3.65 7.76 5.37
C HIS A 110 5.15 8.06 5.26
N ILE A 111 5.70 8.87 6.18
CA ILE A 111 7.14 9.14 6.26
C ILE A 111 7.73 8.25 7.37
N ARG A 112 8.79 7.52 7.03
CA ARG A 112 9.56 6.71 7.97
C ARG A 112 10.90 7.37 8.24
N ARG A 113 11.25 7.46 9.53
CA ARG A 113 12.57 7.88 9.98
C ARG A 113 13.30 6.71 10.62
N ASP A 114 14.54 6.48 10.21
CA ASP A 114 15.37 5.44 10.81
C ASP A 114 15.62 5.75 12.30
N ASN A 115 15.52 4.73 13.15
CA ASN A 115 15.70 4.82 14.61
C ASN A 115 14.73 5.77 15.32
N ALA A 116 13.54 6.04 14.75
CA ALA A 116 12.51 6.79 15.45
C ALA A 116 12.15 6.09 16.78
N PRO A 117 12.16 6.80 17.93
CA PRO A 117 11.70 6.23 19.18
C PRO A 117 10.19 5.95 19.11
N ALA A 118 9.68 5.08 19.98
CA ALA A 118 8.27 4.70 19.97
C ALA A 118 7.33 5.92 20.07
N ASP A 119 7.71 6.92 20.88
CA ASP A 119 6.98 8.18 21.09
C ASP A 119 7.13 9.21 19.97
N ALA A 120 7.85 8.89 18.89
CA ALA A 120 7.99 9.79 17.74
C ALA A 120 6.61 10.15 17.16
N PRO A 121 6.43 11.39 16.67
CA PRO A 121 5.18 11.78 16.03
C PRO A 121 4.96 10.99 14.73
N LEU A 122 3.70 10.84 14.34
CA LEU A 122 3.35 10.31 13.02
C LEU A 122 3.53 11.41 11.98
N GLU A 123 4.36 11.18 10.98
CA GLU A 123 4.59 12.13 9.89
C GLU A 123 4.04 11.61 8.57
N ASN A 124 3.36 12.49 7.84
CA ASN A 124 2.81 12.21 6.52
C ASN A 124 3.21 13.30 5.53
N LEU A 125 3.43 12.89 4.28
CA LEU A 125 3.57 13.79 3.14
C LEU A 125 2.26 13.82 2.39
N LEU A 126 1.60 14.98 2.36
CA LEU A 126 0.45 15.26 1.52
C LEU A 126 0.92 15.92 0.22
N LEU A 127 0.58 15.31 -0.91
CA LEU A 127 0.72 15.90 -2.24
C LEU A 127 -0.67 16.29 -2.77
N ALA A 128 -0.85 17.57 -3.04
CA ALA A 128 -2.08 18.11 -3.64
C ALA A 128 -1.76 18.77 -5.00
N PRO A 129 -2.59 18.56 -6.03
CA PRO A 129 -2.34 19.05 -7.37
C PRO A 129 -2.46 20.57 -7.43
N LEU A 130 -1.61 21.18 -8.24
CA LEU A 130 -1.66 22.58 -8.62
C LEU A 130 -2.26 22.74 -10.03
N PRO A 131 -2.81 23.93 -10.38
CA PRO A 131 -3.40 24.17 -11.70
C PRO A 131 -2.44 23.99 -12.88
N ASP A 132 -1.13 24.12 -12.65
CA ASP A 132 -0.08 23.88 -13.65
C ASP A 132 0.23 22.38 -13.86
N GLY A 133 -0.44 21.50 -13.12
CA GLY A 133 -0.29 20.06 -13.18
C GLY A 133 0.87 19.51 -12.35
N THR A 134 1.57 20.35 -11.58
CA THR A 134 2.54 19.94 -10.55
C THR A 134 1.84 19.67 -9.21
N TYR A 135 2.60 19.39 -8.15
CA TYR A 135 2.05 19.19 -6.81
C TYR A 135 2.67 20.15 -5.81
N LYS A 136 1.86 20.61 -4.86
CA LYS A 136 2.36 21.20 -3.62
C LYS A 136 2.64 20.10 -2.60
N GLU A 137 3.74 20.25 -1.88
CA GLU A 137 4.18 19.29 -0.86
C GLU A 137 3.99 19.83 0.55
N ILE A 138 3.23 19.08 1.35
CA ILE A 138 2.84 19.47 2.69
C ILE A 138 3.23 18.34 3.66
N LEU A 139 4.08 18.65 4.62
CA LEU A 139 4.38 17.79 5.76
C LEU A 139 3.29 17.97 6.81
N ILE A 140 2.63 16.88 7.19
CA ILE A 140 1.66 16.84 8.28
C ILE A 140 2.24 15.99 9.40
N THR A 141 2.31 16.57 10.60
CA THR A 141 2.85 15.92 11.79
C THR A 141 1.73 15.75 12.81
N TYR A 142 1.52 14.53 13.27
CA TYR A 142 0.52 14.19 14.28
C TYR A 142 1.18 13.74 15.59
N THR A 143 0.86 14.45 16.67
CA THR A 143 1.28 14.08 18.04
C THR A 143 0.26 13.13 18.63
N LEU A 144 0.40 11.83 18.32
CA LEU A 144 -0.51 10.77 18.75
C LEU A 144 0.10 9.92 19.86
N THR A 145 -0.75 9.45 20.78
CA THR A 145 -0.37 8.44 21.77
C THR A 145 -0.19 7.05 21.13
N GLU A 146 0.51 6.15 21.82
CA GLU A 146 0.69 4.76 21.35
C GLU A 146 -0.65 4.03 21.15
N ALA A 147 -1.62 4.27 22.02
CA ALA A 147 -2.96 3.70 21.89
C ALA A 147 -3.69 4.21 20.64
N GLU A 148 -3.50 5.47 20.27
CA GLU A 148 -4.07 6.06 19.06
C GLU A 148 -3.36 5.56 17.80
N LYS A 149 -2.03 5.45 17.82
CA LYS A 149 -1.30 4.80 16.73
C LYS A 149 -1.79 3.36 16.50
N ALA A 150 -2.00 2.60 17.58
CA ALA A 150 -2.57 1.25 17.49
C ALA A 150 -4.00 1.24 16.92
N LYS A 151 -4.84 2.25 17.24
CA LYS A 151 -6.16 2.42 16.62
C LYS A 151 -6.06 2.72 15.12
N LEU A 152 -5.21 3.66 14.70
CA LEU A 152 -4.99 3.96 13.28
C LEU A 152 -4.52 2.73 12.50
N GLN A 153 -3.58 1.97 13.07
CA GLN A 153 -3.12 0.69 12.52
C GLN A 153 -4.22 -0.37 12.49
N ALA A 154 -5.21 -0.28 13.37
CA ALA A 154 -6.43 -1.09 13.36
C ALA A 154 -7.45 -0.68 12.30
N GLY A 155 -7.16 0.34 11.47
CA GLY A 155 -8.17 0.95 10.61
C GLY A 155 -9.28 1.62 11.41
N LEU A 156 -9.07 1.83 12.71
CA LEU A 156 -10.02 2.47 13.60
C LEU A 156 -9.75 3.97 13.65
N PHE A 157 -10.83 4.69 13.95
CA PHE A 157 -10.81 6.14 14.07
C PHE A 157 -9.85 6.65 15.16
N VAL A 158 -9.23 7.79 14.88
CA VAL A 158 -8.49 8.62 15.85
C VAL A 158 -8.83 10.09 15.67
N ASP A 159 -9.11 10.76 16.79
CA ASP A 159 -9.34 12.19 16.82
C ASP A 159 -8.01 12.96 16.79
N THR A 160 -7.75 13.65 15.68
CA THR A 160 -6.56 14.45 15.43
C THR A 160 -6.70 15.93 15.80
N ARG A 161 -7.85 16.36 16.35
CA ARG A 161 -8.08 17.75 16.76
C ARG A 161 -7.04 18.20 17.78
N GLY A 162 -6.42 19.35 17.52
CA GLY A 162 -5.39 19.92 18.39
C GLY A 162 -4.07 19.11 18.44
N LYS A 163 -3.94 18.05 17.63
CA LYS A 163 -2.75 17.18 17.56
C LYS A 163 -2.01 17.26 16.23
N THR A 164 -2.41 18.17 15.36
CA THR A 164 -1.93 18.27 13.98
C THR A 164 -1.12 19.55 13.78
N GLU A 165 0.09 19.40 13.28
CA GLU A 165 0.94 20.48 12.79
C GLU A 165 1.15 20.31 11.27
N VAL A 166 1.15 21.42 10.53
CA VAL A 166 1.28 21.41 9.08
C VAL A 166 2.38 22.35 8.64
N THR A 167 3.31 21.85 7.83
CA THR A 167 4.46 22.59 7.28
C THR A 167 4.53 22.43 5.77
N ARG A 168 4.69 23.52 5.02
CA ARG A 168 4.91 23.47 3.56
C ARG A 168 6.39 23.25 3.27
N LEU A 169 6.72 22.37 2.33
CA LEU A 169 8.11 21.95 2.06
C LEU A 169 8.81 22.71 0.91
N GLU A 170 8.21 23.77 0.38
CA GLU A 170 8.74 24.53 -0.75
C GLU A 170 10.08 25.23 -0.45
N ASN A 171 10.94 25.27 -1.48
CA ASN A 171 12.21 25.96 -1.43
C ASN A 171 12.02 27.38 -1.99
N GLY A 172 11.98 28.39 -1.13
CA GLY A 172 12.05 29.79 -1.55
C GLY A 172 10.77 30.59 -1.33
N THR A 173 11.00 31.75 -0.75
CA THR A 173 10.10 32.88 -0.56
C THR A 173 9.41 33.28 -1.86
N PHE A 174 8.21 33.85 -1.77
CA PHE A 174 7.61 34.73 -2.78
C PHE A 174 8.63 35.34 -3.75
N ASN A 175 8.41 35.09 -5.05
CA ASN A 175 8.73 35.93 -6.22
C ASN A 175 9.23 35.11 -7.42
N GLY A 176 8.29 34.43 -8.09
CA GLY A 176 8.38 34.29 -9.54
C GLY A 176 7.91 35.60 -10.17
N SER A 177 8.85 36.39 -10.68
CA SER A 177 8.63 37.58 -11.52
C SER A 177 7.71 38.70 -10.99
N SER A 178 8.34 39.75 -10.47
CA SER A 178 7.85 41.15 -10.49
C SER A 178 6.42 41.42 -10.02
N GLN A 179 6.22 41.64 -8.73
CA GLN A 179 5.45 42.78 -8.18
C GLN A 179 5.58 42.82 -6.64
N LEU A 180 5.64 44.04 -6.11
CA LEU A 180 5.86 44.39 -4.70
C LEU A 180 4.64 44.07 -3.82
N ALA A 181 4.47 42.80 -3.44
CA ALA A 181 3.63 42.43 -2.30
C ALA A 181 4.21 41.20 -1.61
N ARG A 182 4.73 41.37 -0.38
CA ARG A 182 5.00 40.24 0.52
C ARG A 182 3.65 39.71 0.99
N GLN A 183 3.06 38.78 0.23
CA GLN A 183 1.97 37.98 0.79
C GLN A 183 2.57 37.07 1.87
N VAL A 184 2.00 37.09 3.07
CA VAL A 184 2.37 36.12 4.13
C VAL A 184 1.29 35.05 4.14
N CYS A 185 1.67 33.83 3.75
CA CYS A 185 0.78 32.68 3.78
C CYS A 185 0.94 31.91 5.09
N THR A 186 -0.16 31.71 5.81
CA THR A 186 -0.25 30.82 6.96
C THR A 186 -1.02 29.56 6.56
N THR A 187 -0.43 28.40 6.84
CA THR A 187 -1.10 27.11 6.68
C THR A 187 -1.76 26.72 8.00
N SER A 188 -3.04 26.39 7.95
CA SER A 188 -3.83 25.89 9.08
C SER A 188 -4.42 24.52 8.76
N SER A 189 -4.79 23.77 9.79
CA SER A 189 -5.63 22.58 9.63
C SER A 189 -6.94 22.75 10.36
N TYR A 190 -8.01 22.19 9.81
CA TYR A 190 -9.26 22.00 10.52
C TYR A 190 -9.80 20.61 10.24
N SER A 191 -10.80 20.24 11.00
CA SER A 191 -11.35 18.89 11.05
C SER A 191 -12.68 18.83 10.33
N TYR A 192 -12.84 17.85 9.43
CA TYR A 192 -14.08 17.62 8.69
C TYR A 192 -14.59 16.19 8.90
N TRP A 193 -15.88 16.07 9.20
CA TRP A 193 -16.55 14.79 9.42
C TRP A 193 -17.42 14.44 8.23
N GLU A 194 -17.24 13.22 7.74
CA GLU A 194 -18.19 12.56 6.86
C GLU A 194 -18.92 11.48 7.68
N ALA A 195 -20.24 11.59 7.75
CA ALA A 195 -21.07 10.66 8.50
C ALA A 195 -21.06 9.27 7.87
N CYS A 196 -21.32 8.23 8.67
CA CYS A 196 -21.43 6.88 8.11
C CYS A 196 -22.58 6.76 7.10
N SER A 197 -22.44 5.86 6.14
CA SER A 197 -23.46 5.60 5.11
C SER A 197 -24.60 4.68 5.58
N GLY A 198 -24.63 4.33 6.88
CA GLY A 198 -25.65 3.47 7.47
C GLY A 198 -26.99 4.18 7.71
N ASN A 199 -27.97 3.44 8.21
CA ASN A 199 -29.32 3.94 8.48
C ASN A 199 -29.40 4.94 9.65
N GLN A 200 -28.37 4.98 10.50
CA GLN A 200 -28.26 5.89 11.62
C GLN A 200 -27.18 6.94 11.39
N HIS A 201 -27.45 8.17 11.78
CA HIS A 201 -26.48 9.26 11.67
C HIS A 201 -25.42 9.12 12.78
N HIS A 202 -24.24 8.62 12.40
CA HIS A 202 -23.07 8.64 13.26
C HIS A 202 -22.01 9.61 12.73
N ASP A 203 -21.60 10.55 13.58
CA ASP A 203 -20.62 11.59 13.32
C ASP A 203 -19.58 11.66 14.46
N GLY A 204 -18.81 12.74 14.53
CA GLY A 204 -17.78 12.91 15.56
C GLY A 204 -18.23 12.91 17.02
N SER A 205 -19.52 13.04 17.29
CA SER A 205 -20.08 13.02 18.63
C SER A 205 -20.47 11.61 19.12
N ASN A 206 -20.72 10.67 18.20
CA ASN A 206 -21.24 9.33 18.51
C ASN A 206 -20.65 8.20 17.64
N TYR A 207 -19.53 8.44 16.95
CA TYR A 207 -18.92 7.50 16.01
C TYR A 207 -18.64 6.09 16.57
N GLU A 208 -18.30 5.96 17.87
CA GLU A 208 -18.01 4.66 18.51
C GLU A 208 -19.20 3.71 18.51
N SER A 209 -20.42 4.26 18.41
CA SER A 209 -21.66 3.50 18.35
C SER A 209 -22.05 3.05 16.94
N CYS A 210 -21.25 3.38 15.91
CA CYS A 210 -21.57 3.02 14.54
C CYS A 210 -21.53 1.49 14.33
N PRO A 211 -22.66 0.84 13.94
CA PRO A 211 -22.76 -0.61 13.78
C PRO A 211 -21.82 -1.18 12.69
N ILE A 212 -21.42 -0.34 11.73
CA ILE A 212 -20.51 -0.71 10.63
C ILE A 212 -19.13 -1.09 11.18
N TYR A 213 -18.63 -0.45 12.24
CA TYR A 213 -17.36 -0.83 12.88
C TYR A 213 -17.36 -2.26 13.45
N GLN A 214 -18.54 -2.79 13.77
CA GLN A 214 -18.72 -4.12 14.34
C GLN A 214 -19.18 -5.14 13.30
N GLY A 215 -19.23 -4.76 12.02
CA GLY A 215 -19.72 -5.61 10.93
C GLY A 215 -21.21 -5.94 11.03
N LEU A 216 -21.98 -5.18 11.82
CA LEU A 216 -23.41 -5.39 12.02
C LEU A 216 -24.27 -4.75 10.91
N GLU A 217 -23.67 -3.85 10.13
CA GLU A 217 -24.30 -3.15 9.00
C GLU A 217 -23.30 -3.00 7.85
N LYS A 218 -23.79 -2.98 6.61
CA LYS A 218 -22.98 -2.72 5.42
C LYS A 218 -22.94 -1.22 5.14
N GLY A 219 -21.77 -0.68 4.79
CA GLY A 219 -21.60 0.71 4.41
C GLY A 219 -20.19 1.23 4.73
N THR A 220 -20.03 2.54 4.61
CA THR A 220 -18.80 3.26 4.97
C THR A 220 -18.93 3.78 6.40
N PRO A 221 -17.99 3.45 7.31
CA PRO A 221 -17.99 4.02 8.67
C PRO A 221 -17.75 5.54 8.63
N PRO A 222 -17.98 6.30 9.72
CA PRO A 222 -17.71 7.73 9.74
C PRO A 222 -16.22 8.00 9.49
N ILE A 223 -15.91 8.96 8.62
CA ILE A 223 -14.53 9.31 8.26
C ILE A 223 -14.21 10.72 8.77
N PHE A 224 -12.99 10.88 9.28
CA PHE A 224 -12.53 12.14 9.82
C PHE A 224 -11.32 12.68 9.07
N TYR A 225 -11.59 13.62 8.19
CA TYR A 225 -10.58 14.25 7.36
C TYR A 225 -9.88 15.37 8.13
N THR A 226 -8.56 15.42 7.96
CA THR A 226 -7.77 16.62 8.22
C THR A 226 -7.81 17.46 6.96
N ILE A 227 -8.37 18.65 7.03
CA ILE A 227 -8.36 19.59 5.91
C ILE A 227 -7.27 20.62 6.13
N VAL A 228 -6.34 20.69 5.19
CA VAL A 228 -5.29 21.69 5.18
C VAL A 228 -5.76 22.91 4.40
N THR A 229 -5.57 24.11 4.97
CA THR A 229 -5.87 25.39 4.31
C THR A 229 -4.64 26.25 4.28
N THR A 230 -4.45 27.00 3.20
CA THR A 230 -3.43 28.05 3.13
C THR A 230 -4.13 29.38 2.94
N THR A 231 -4.01 30.26 3.93
CA THR A 231 -4.53 31.62 3.87
C THR A 231 -3.37 32.57 3.66
N CYS A 232 -3.42 33.41 2.63
CA CYS A 232 -2.39 34.39 2.34
C CYS A 232 -2.92 35.80 2.58
N LEU A 233 -2.33 36.52 3.53
CA LEU A 233 -2.66 37.92 3.78
C LEU A 233 -1.81 38.80 2.87
N GLU A 234 -2.45 39.69 2.12
CA GLU A 234 -1.77 40.81 1.48
C GLU A 234 -1.31 41.79 2.57
N GLN A 235 -0.01 42.00 2.71
CA GLN A 235 0.48 43.13 3.49
C GLN A 235 0.21 44.40 2.69
N ASN A 236 -0.82 45.14 3.07
CA ASN A 236 -0.95 46.55 2.68
C ASN A 236 0.24 47.31 3.29
N GLU A 237 1.15 47.81 2.45
CA GLU A 237 2.18 48.77 2.85
C GLU A 237 1.55 50.11 3.20
N MET A 238 0.99 50.23 4.40
CA MET A 238 0.83 51.50 5.13
C MET A 238 0.92 51.11 6.61
N ILE A 239 2.00 51.41 7.33
CA ILE A 239 2.22 52.71 7.97
C ILE A 239 3.71 52.81 8.33
N ILE A 240 4.47 53.66 7.63
CA ILE A 240 5.52 54.44 8.30
C ILE A 240 4.76 55.66 8.81
N THR A 241 4.48 55.73 10.10
CA THR A 241 4.06 56.98 10.74
C THR A 241 5.33 57.82 10.93
N PRO A 242 5.46 58.99 10.29
CA PRO A 242 6.36 60.01 10.82
C PRO A 242 5.83 60.39 12.19
N ILE A 243 6.69 60.30 13.20
CA ILE A 243 6.43 60.87 14.52
C ILE A 243 6.45 62.39 14.34
N ASP A 244 5.30 63.04 14.51
CA ASP A 244 5.23 64.47 14.82
C ASP A 244 4.25 64.73 15.98
N PRO A 245 4.50 65.78 16.81
CA PRO A 245 4.04 65.88 18.20
C PRO A 245 2.58 66.40 18.34
N PRO A 246 2.01 66.40 19.56
CA PRO A 246 0.58 66.50 19.78
C PRO A 246 0.08 67.93 19.55
N ASN A 247 -1.05 68.09 18.86
CA ASN A 247 -1.82 69.33 18.96
C ASN A 247 -3.34 69.14 18.79
N ASN A 248 -4.05 69.95 19.58
CA ASN A 248 -5.47 69.94 19.93
C ASN A 248 -6.45 70.35 18.82
N GLY A 249 -7.71 69.94 19.03
CA GLY A 249 -8.95 70.62 18.59
C GLY A 249 -9.54 70.07 17.28
N GLY A 250 -10.84 69.94 17.04
CA GLY A 250 -12.09 70.33 17.70
C GLY A 250 -13.22 69.95 16.71
N GLY A 251 -14.47 69.80 17.19
CA GLY A 251 -15.52 69.03 16.50
C GLY A 251 -16.20 69.64 15.28
N SER A 252 -17.11 68.88 14.65
CA SER A 252 -18.44 69.34 14.18
C SER A 252 -19.30 68.18 13.68
N SER A 253 -20.61 68.36 13.80
CA SER A 253 -21.73 67.46 13.51
C SER A 253 -22.49 67.84 12.22
N GLY A 254 -23.29 66.91 11.70
CA GLY A 254 -24.29 67.09 10.62
C GLY A 254 -24.08 66.08 9.49
N GLY A 255 -25.05 65.30 8.99
CA GLY A 255 -26.51 65.37 9.00
C GLY A 255 -26.95 64.85 7.64
N GLY A 256 -27.21 63.54 7.52
CA GLY A 256 -27.48 62.87 6.25
C GLY A 256 -28.97 62.70 5.96
N SER A 257 -29.40 63.08 4.76
CA SER A 257 -30.68 62.70 4.16
C SER A 257 -30.41 62.07 2.79
N GLY A 258 -30.66 60.77 2.66
CA GLY A 258 -30.60 60.02 1.41
C GLY A 258 -31.60 58.87 1.46
N GLU A 259 -32.37 58.71 0.40
CA GLU A 259 -33.49 57.78 0.22
C GLU A 259 -33.14 56.31 0.52
N PRO A 260 -34.11 55.47 0.94
CA PRO A 260 -33.86 54.07 1.23
C PRO A 260 -33.59 53.29 -0.07
N ALA A 261 -32.35 52.82 -0.23
CA ALA A 261 -32.01 51.77 -1.19
C ALA A 261 -32.80 50.49 -0.85
N PRO A 262 -33.21 49.68 -1.84
CA PRO A 262 -33.83 48.39 -1.58
C PRO A 262 -32.87 47.52 -0.75
N PRO A 263 -33.38 46.67 0.17
CA PRO A 263 -32.52 45.89 1.04
C PRO A 263 -31.56 45.05 0.17
N PRO A 264 -30.25 45.04 0.47
CA PRO A 264 -29.32 44.21 -0.26
C PRO A 264 -29.79 42.77 -0.13
N ALA A 265 -29.97 42.10 -1.27
CA ALA A 265 -30.12 40.66 -1.28
C ALA A 265 -28.92 40.08 -0.51
N THR A 266 -29.19 39.44 0.62
CA THR A 266 -28.19 38.78 1.45
C THR A 266 -27.71 37.52 0.74
N THR A 267 -26.96 37.68 -0.35
CA THR A 267 -25.98 36.67 -0.73
C THR A 267 -24.81 36.82 0.24
N PRO A 268 -24.45 35.79 1.04
CA PRO A 268 -23.25 35.83 1.86
C PRO A 268 -22.05 36.05 0.92
N PRO A 269 -21.17 37.02 1.19
CA PRO A 269 -20.04 37.23 0.31
C PRO A 269 -18.97 36.16 0.61
N CYS A 270 -18.60 35.29 -0.35
CA CYS A 270 -17.20 34.82 -0.36
C CYS A 270 -16.43 36.12 -0.69
N THR A 271 -15.76 36.79 0.27
CA THR A 271 -15.09 38.09 0.04
C THR A 271 -13.77 37.93 -0.73
N THR A 272 -13.91 37.38 -1.95
CA THR A 272 -13.01 37.20 -3.11
C THR A 272 -11.91 36.13 -3.00
N PRO A 273 -11.95 35.10 -3.87
CA PRO A 273 -11.13 35.13 -5.11
C PRO A 273 -11.91 34.80 -6.40
N SER A 274 -11.33 35.26 -7.52
CA SER A 274 -11.79 35.22 -8.91
C SER A 274 -12.31 33.90 -9.47
N VAL A 275 -13.18 34.01 -10.50
CA VAL A 275 -13.64 32.93 -11.38
C VAL A 275 -12.46 32.03 -11.83
N PRO A 276 -12.40 30.76 -11.40
CA PRO A 276 -11.41 29.81 -11.86
C PRO A 276 -11.81 29.33 -13.26
N THR A 277 -10.94 29.54 -14.22
CA THR A 277 -11.09 29.00 -15.59
C THR A 277 -10.34 27.67 -15.78
N ASN A 278 -9.88 27.04 -14.69
CA ASN A 278 -9.16 25.76 -14.67
C ASN A 278 -9.35 25.05 -13.28
N PRO A 279 -9.06 23.74 -13.13
CA PRO A 279 -9.55 22.93 -12.02
C PRO A 279 -9.15 23.52 -10.66
N GLN A 280 -10.16 23.72 -9.80
CA GLN A 280 -9.95 24.35 -8.50
C GLN A 280 -9.07 23.47 -7.60
N PRO A 281 -8.02 24.03 -6.97
CA PRO A 281 -7.31 23.34 -5.92
C PRO A 281 -8.15 23.38 -4.63
N GLY A 282 -8.64 22.21 -4.21
CA GLY A 282 -9.30 22.00 -2.93
C GLY A 282 -10.76 21.59 -3.05
N PHE A 283 -11.31 21.18 -1.91
CA PHE A 283 -12.75 21.06 -1.71
C PHE A 283 -13.46 22.38 -1.86
N THR A 284 -14.76 22.34 -2.16
CA THR A 284 -15.66 23.47 -1.96
C THR A 284 -16.78 23.11 -0.98
N ASP A 285 -17.26 24.07 -0.20
CA ASP A 285 -18.47 23.88 0.60
C ASP A 285 -19.73 23.85 -0.28
N GLU A 286 -20.90 23.73 0.36
CA GLU A 286 -22.22 23.78 -0.28
C GLU A 286 -22.50 25.08 -1.06
N ASN A 287 -21.71 26.13 -0.84
CA ASN A 287 -21.78 27.42 -1.53
C ASN A 287 -20.71 27.57 -2.64
N GLY A 288 -19.89 26.54 -2.86
CA GLY A 288 -18.82 26.57 -3.85
C GLY A 288 -17.56 27.32 -3.38
N CYS A 289 -17.45 27.73 -2.11
CA CYS A 289 -16.24 28.39 -1.62
C CYS A 289 -15.16 27.32 -1.34
N PRO A 290 -13.90 27.47 -1.78
CA PRO A 290 -12.83 26.52 -1.50
C PRO A 290 -12.56 26.36 -0.01
N ILE A 291 -12.64 25.14 0.52
CA ILE A 291 -12.43 24.83 1.94
C ILE A 291 -11.04 24.19 2.22
N GLY A 292 -10.32 23.67 1.22
CA GLY A 292 -8.91 23.26 1.39
C GLY A 292 -8.59 21.84 0.91
N GLU A 293 -7.48 21.27 1.37
CA GLU A 293 -6.94 19.99 0.89
C GLU A 293 -7.17 18.83 1.86
N PRO A 294 -7.84 17.74 1.43
CA PRO A 294 -8.04 16.57 2.28
C PRO A 294 -6.76 15.81 2.53
N SER A 295 -6.64 15.33 3.76
CA SER A 295 -5.74 14.25 4.14
C SER A 295 -6.38 13.38 5.22
N LEU A 296 -5.93 12.13 5.31
CA LEU A 296 -6.18 11.24 6.43
C LEU A 296 -4.82 10.82 7.03
N PRO A 297 -4.72 10.61 8.36
CA PRO A 297 -3.51 10.07 8.95
C PRO A 297 -3.17 8.71 8.32
N ASN A 298 -2.03 8.64 7.64
CA ASN A 298 -1.53 7.41 7.06
C ASN A 298 -0.47 6.80 7.96
N LEU A 299 -0.87 5.81 8.75
CA LEU A 299 0.04 4.93 9.46
C LEU A 299 -0.26 3.50 9.02
N PRO A 300 0.58 2.91 8.13
CA PRO A 300 0.38 1.55 7.65
C PRO A 300 0.30 0.58 8.82
N ASP A 301 -0.60 -0.39 8.74
CA ASP A 301 -0.74 -1.41 9.77
C ASP A 301 0.54 -2.26 9.84
N PRO A 302 1.33 -2.22 10.93
CA PRO A 302 2.51 -3.03 11.02
C PRO A 302 2.15 -4.52 11.16
N ARG A 303 0.89 -4.87 11.51
CA ARG A 303 0.36 -6.25 11.57
C ARG A 303 0.25 -6.91 10.18
N ASP A 304 0.26 -6.12 9.10
CA ASP A 304 0.18 -6.61 7.71
C ASP A 304 1.54 -6.76 7.03
N THR A 305 2.65 -6.55 7.76
CA THR A 305 3.98 -6.80 7.17
C THR A 305 4.24 -8.31 7.06
N PRO A 306 4.92 -8.76 5.98
CA PRO A 306 5.39 -10.14 5.89
C PRO A 306 6.10 -10.63 7.16
N CYS A 307 6.99 -9.81 7.72
CA CYS A 307 7.72 -10.11 8.95
C CYS A 307 6.78 -10.44 10.13
N LYS A 308 5.76 -9.61 10.41
CA LYS A 308 4.83 -9.88 11.52
C LYS A 308 3.98 -11.12 11.28
N GLN A 309 3.53 -11.36 10.04
CA GLN A 309 2.80 -12.57 9.73
C GLN A 309 3.65 -13.83 9.98
N LEU A 310 4.89 -13.85 9.48
CA LEU A 310 5.80 -14.98 9.62
C LEU A 310 6.12 -15.26 11.09
N THR A 311 6.41 -14.22 11.88
CA THR A 311 6.66 -14.32 13.33
C THR A 311 5.41 -14.78 14.10
N SER A 312 4.23 -14.25 13.75
CA SER A 312 2.96 -14.66 14.36
C SER A 312 2.66 -16.13 14.10
N LEU A 313 2.80 -16.59 12.84
CA LEU A 313 2.54 -17.97 12.44
C LEU A 313 3.54 -18.92 13.08
N GLY A 314 4.84 -18.58 13.06
CA GLY A 314 5.88 -19.32 13.76
C GLY A 314 5.66 -19.41 15.28
N GLY A 315 4.80 -18.55 15.85
CA GLY A 315 4.44 -18.56 17.26
C GLY A 315 3.29 -19.51 17.61
N LYS A 316 2.55 -19.99 16.60
CA LYS A 316 1.37 -20.85 16.80
C LYS A 316 1.77 -22.31 16.98
N GLN A 317 1.25 -22.94 18.04
CA GLN A 317 1.57 -24.34 18.35
C GLN A 317 1.21 -25.28 17.20
N TYR A 318 0.01 -25.13 16.61
CA TYR A 318 -0.42 -25.97 15.47
C TYR A 318 0.54 -25.90 14.28
N PHE A 319 1.22 -24.78 14.08
CA PHE A 319 2.17 -24.61 12.99
C PHE A 319 3.49 -25.30 13.33
N LYS A 320 4.00 -25.08 14.55
CA LYS A 320 5.20 -25.75 15.07
C LYS A 320 5.08 -27.26 15.01
N ASP A 321 3.94 -27.81 15.47
CA ASP A 321 3.69 -29.25 15.47
C ASP A 321 3.80 -29.86 14.06
N LYS A 322 3.29 -29.17 13.04
CA LYS A 322 3.39 -29.62 11.64
C LYS A 322 4.79 -29.44 11.09
N MET A 323 5.44 -28.31 11.38
CA MET A 323 6.82 -28.06 10.98
C MET A 323 7.81 -29.04 11.59
N ASP A 324 7.59 -29.52 12.82
CA ASP A 324 8.42 -30.56 13.45
C ASP A 324 8.33 -31.89 12.70
N VAL A 325 7.16 -32.24 12.17
CA VAL A 325 7.00 -33.42 11.30
C VAL A 325 7.79 -33.24 10.00
N LEU A 326 7.70 -32.05 9.38
CA LEU A 326 8.42 -31.74 8.15
C LEU A 326 9.94 -31.76 8.36
N LYS A 327 10.43 -31.11 9.43
CA LYS A 327 11.83 -31.06 9.83
C LYS A 327 12.39 -32.46 10.05
N SER A 328 11.67 -33.30 10.80
CA SER A 328 12.08 -34.69 11.09
C SER A 328 12.12 -35.55 9.82
N ASN A 329 11.38 -35.16 8.78
CA ASN A 329 11.35 -35.84 7.49
C ASN A 329 12.51 -35.46 6.57
N VAL A 330 13.23 -34.35 6.81
CA VAL A 330 14.32 -33.88 5.95
C VAL A 330 15.46 -34.91 5.84
N ASP A 331 15.93 -35.45 6.97
CA ASP A 331 17.12 -36.30 6.99
C ASP A 331 16.83 -37.77 6.65
N ASN A 332 15.66 -38.29 7.03
CA ASN A 332 15.34 -39.73 6.97
C ASN A 332 14.08 -40.06 6.17
N GLY A 333 13.40 -39.06 5.59
CA GLY A 333 12.19 -39.27 4.80
C GLY A 333 12.48 -39.91 3.45
N THR A 334 11.48 -40.62 2.91
CA THR A 334 11.53 -41.22 1.57
C THR A 334 10.64 -40.50 0.56
N GLN A 335 9.72 -39.66 1.04
CA GLN A 335 8.80 -38.84 0.23
C GLN A 335 8.66 -37.48 0.90
N GLU A 336 8.44 -36.42 0.12
CA GLU A 336 8.15 -35.11 0.70
C GLU A 336 6.86 -35.17 1.51
N LYS A 337 6.80 -34.33 2.54
CA LYS A 337 5.61 -34.09 3.32
C LYS A 337 5.31 -32.61 3.30
N GLY A 338 4.03 -32.29 3.44
CA GLY A 338 3.60 -30.91 3.56
C GLY A 338 2.26 -30.77 4.23
N PHE A 339 1.84 -29.53 4.41
CA PHE A 339 0.51 -29.19 4.91
C PHE A 339 0.08 -27.85 4.35
N VAL A 340 -1.21 -27.59 4.43
CA VAL A 340 -1.88 -26.37 3.95
C VAL A 340 -2.32 -25.52 5.15
N LEU A 341 -2.26 -24.20 4.99
CA LEU A 341 -2.72 -23.20 5.95
C LEU A 341 -4.12 -22.68 5.56
N HIS A 342 -5.00 -22.58 6.55
CA HIS A 342 -6.33 -22.00 6.41
C HIS A 342 -6.51 -20.81 7.36
N SER A 343 -7.25 -19.79 6.93
CA SER A 343 -7.64 -18.68 7.79
C SER A 343 -8.79 -19.03 8.74
N ASN A 344 -9.33 -20.25 8.64
CA ASN A 344 -10.37 -20.77 9.53
C ASN A 344 -9.76 -21.19 10.87
N ASN A 345 -10.20 -20.56 11.97
CA ASN A 345 -9.70 -20.85 13.31
C ASN A 345 -10.00 -22.27 13.82
N ASN A 346 -11.03 -22.94 13.29
CA ASN A 346 -11.39 -24.30 13.69
C ASN A 346 -10.49 -25.34 13.02
N THR A 347 -10.02 -25.05 11.81
CA THR A 347 -9.18 -25.93 10.98
C THR A 347 -7.99 -25.17 10.40
N PRO A 348 -7.13 -24.55 11.23
CA PRO A 348 -6.12 -23.60 10.77
C PRO A 348 -5.02 -24.23 9.90
N VAL A 349 -4.90 -25.57 9.95
CA VAL A 349 -3.99 -26.35 9.11
C VAL A 349 -4.64 -27.66 8.67
N SER A 350 -4.19 -28.21 7.54
CA SER A 350 -4.53 -29.56 7.10
C SER A 350 -3.88 -30.65 7.97
N PHE A 351 -4.28 -31.90 7.74
CA PHE A 351 -3.43 -33.04 8.10
C PHE A 351 -2.14 -33.04 7.25
N VAL A 352 -1.14 -33.83 7.64
CA VAL A 352 0.11 -33.92 6.89
C VAL A 352 -0.13 -34.71 5.61
N LEU A 353 0.10 -34.06 4.48
CA LEU A 353 0.07 -34.64 3.15
C LEU A 353 1.40 -35.33 2.88
N ILE A 354 1.36 -36.49 2.21
CA ILE A 354 2.52 -37.28 1.84
C ILE A 354 2.63 -37.29 0.31
N GLY A 355 3.85 -37.15 -0.20
CA GLY A 355 4.15 -37.23 -1.62
C GLY A 355 3.48 -38.44 -2.27
N SER A 356 2.73 -38.19 -3.33
CA SER A 356 1.92 -39.20 -4.02
C SER A 356 1.44 -38.75 -5.40
N SER A 357 2.06 -37.71 -5.98
CA SER A 357 1.63 -37.21 -7.29
C SER A 357 1.84 -38.27 -8.38
N GLN A 358 0.95 -38.30 -9.37
CA GLN A 358 0.94 -39.33 -10.42
C GLN A 358 2.26 -39.38 -11.23
N ASN A 359 2.92 -38.24 -11.38
CA ASN A 359 4.14 -38.09 -12.18
C ASN A 359 5.42 -38.01 -11.34
N ASN A 360 5.30 -37.81 -10.03
CA ASN A 360 6.41 -37.81 -9.09
C ASN A 360 5.89 -38.27 -7.72
N THR A 361 6.16 -39.53 -7.37
CA THR A 361 5.72 -40.12 -6.09
C THR A 361 6.35 -39.44 -4.87
N ASN A 362 7.37 -38.61 -5.05
CA ASN A 362 7.98 -37.83 -3.97
C ASN A 362 7.28 -36.48 -3.78
N ALA A 363 6.65 -35.92 -4.83
CA ALA A 363 5.99 -34.62 -4.78
C ALA A 363 4.56 -34.67 -4.22
N ILE A 364 4.19 -33.61 -3.52
CA ILE A 364 2.88 -33.46 -2.87
C ILE A 364 1.82 -33.03 -3.88
N ASP A 365 0.70 -33.75 -3.94
CA ASP A 365 -0.46 -33.37 -4.74
C ASP A 365 -1.45 -32.53 -3.91
N TYR A 366 -1.18 -31.22 -3.86
CA TYR A 366 -2.08 -30.27 -3.20
C TYR A 366 -3.44 -30.17 -3.91
N GLN A 367 -3.51 -30.40 -5.23
CA GLN A 367 -4.75 -30.30 -5.99
C GLN A 367 -5.74 -31.38 -5.57
N SER A 368 -5.27 -32.61 -5.41
CA SER A 368 -6.10 -33.71 -4.89
C SER A 368 -6.65 -33.39 -3.50
N TYR A 369 -5.85 -32.74 -2.63
CA TYR A 369 -6.34 -32.28 -1.34
C TYR A 369 -7.45 -31.22 -1.48
N TYR A 370 -7.26 -30.19 -2.29
CA TYR A 370 -8.28 -29.14 -2.48
C TYR A 370 -9.60 -29.67 -3.03
N ASN A 371 -9.55 -30.65 -3.93
CA ASN A 371 -10.75 -31.27 -4.50
C ASN A 371 -11.61 -32.01 -3.46
N THR A 372 -11.05 -32.31 -2.28
CA THR A 372 -11.79 -32.92 -1.16
C THR A 372 -12.37 -31.92 -0.17
N LEU A 373 -12.00 -30.64 -0.27
CA LEU A 373 -12.39 -29.63 0.69
C LEU A 373 -13.78 -29.07 0.38
N PRO A 374 -14.58 -28.76 1.43
CA PRO A 374 -15.70 -27.84 1.30
C PRO A 374 -15.23 -26.49 0.75
N VAL A 375 -16.08 -25.84 -0.07
CA VAL A 375 -15.74 -24.59 -0.77
C VAL A 375 -15.32 -23.47 0.19
N ASP A 376 -15.96 -23.36 1.35
CA ASP A 376 -15.62 -22.38 2.37
C ASP A 376 -14.21 -22.59 2.95
N VAL A 377 -13.81 -23.86 3.16
CA VAL A 377 -12.47 -24.20 3.63
C VAL A 377 -11.44 -23.95 2.53
N ALA A 378 -11.73 -24.36 1.29
CA ALA A 378 -10.86 -24.10 0.14
C ALA A 378 -10.64 -22.59 -0.07
N ASN A 379 -11.69 -21.77 0.02
CA ASN A 379 -11.60 -20.32 -0.09
C ASN A 379 -10.81 -19.66 1.05
N SER A 380 -10.71 -20.33 2.21
CA SER A 380 -9.93 -19.87 3.36
C SER A 380 -8.44 -20.24 3.26
N THR A 381 -8.03 -21.02 2.27
CA THR A 381 -6.64 -21.42 2.08
C THR A 381 -5.77 -20.24 1.67
N TYR A 382 -4.62 -20.06 2.32
CA TYR A 382 -3.69 -18.96 2.04
C TYR A 382 -2.22 -19.37 1.98
N GLY A 383 -1.89 -20.64 2.17
CA GLY A 383 -0.49 -21.04 2.12
C GLY A 383 -0.25 -22.52 2.27
N ASN A 384 1.00 -22.92 2.11
CA ASN A 384 1.49 -24.26 2.42
C ASN A 384 2.90 -24.23 2.98
N ALA A 385 3.30 -25.38 3.51
CA ALA A 385 4.68 -25.71 3.78
C ALA A 385 4.97 -27.13 3.28
N HIS A 386 6.19 -27.37 2.82
CA HIS A 386 6.72 -28.71 2.54
C HIS A 386 8.18 -28.84 2.95
N ASN A 387 8.70 -30.07 2.89
CA ASN A 387 10.11 -30.34 3.12
C ASN A 387 10.77 -30.92 1.87
N HIS A 388 12.03 -30.53 1.65
CA HIS A 388 12.90 -31.23 0.71
C HIS A 388 13.70 -32.29 1.47
N LEU A 389 13.84 -33.47 0.86
CA LEU A 389 14.61 -34.60 1.38
C LEU A 389 16.11 -34.44 1.08
N LYS A 390 16.95 -34.59 2.12
CA LYS A 390 18.41 -34.53 2.00
C LYS A 390 19.01 -35.66 1.17
N ALA A 391 18.40 -36.85 1.22
CA ALA A 391 18.87 -38.02 0.48
C ALA A 391 18.52 -37.97 -1.02
N ASP A 392 17.59 -37.09 -1.43
CA ASP A 392 17.19 -36.94 -2.82
C ASP A 392 18.07 -35.89 -3.51
N THR A 393 18.90 -36.33 -4.45
CA THR A 393 19.84 -35.46 -5.17
C THR A 393 19.18 -34.57 -6.21
N THR A 394 17.89 -34.79 -6.49
CA THR A 394 17.08 -33.90 -7.35
C THR A 394 16.55 -32.69 -6.57
N HIS A 395 16.49 -32.81 -5.24
CA HIS A 395 16.10 -31.70 -4.39
C HIS A 395 17.24 -30.68 -4.20
N ILE A 396 16.83 -29.45 -3.95
CA ILE A 396 17.71 -28.31 -3.67
C ILE A 396 17.42 -27.78 -2.26
N GLY A 397 18.34 -27.02 -1.69
CA GLY A 397 18.23 -26.48 -0.34
C GLY A 397 17.33 -25.25 -0.22
N ILE A 398 16.65 -24.84 -1.29
CA ILE A 398 15.73 -23.70 -1.39
C ILE A 398 14.56 -24.07 -2.32
N PHE A 399 13.67 -23.13 -2.64
CA PHE A 399 12.56 -23.32 -3.57
C PHE A 399 13.00 -23.61 -5.01
N ALA A 400 12.26 -24.48 -5.69
CA ALA A 400 12.30 -24.68 -7.13
C ALA A 400 11.21 -23.83 -7.84
N PRO A 401 11.31 -23.59 -9.16
CA PRO A 401 10.28 -22.84 -9.89
C PRO A 401 8.87 -23.43 -9.75
N PHE A 402 8.77 -24.75 -9.57
CA PHE A 402 7.47 -25.42 -9.37
C PHE A 402 6.79 -25.01 -8.06
N ASP A 403 7.54 -24.67 -7.02
CA ASP A 403 6.99 -24.20 -5.74
C ASP A 403 6.24 -22.86 -5.89
N LEU A 404 6.62 -22.06 -6.89
CA LEU A 404 5.98 -20.77 -7.18
C LEU A 404 4.54 -20.93 -7.65
N ASN A 405 4.18 -22.08 -8.23
CA ASN A 405 2.80 -22.38 -8.64
C ASN A 405 1.85 -22.36 -7.44
N SER A 406 2.30 -22.93 -6.30
CA SER A 406 1.52 -22.92 -5.07
C SER A 406 1.29 -21.50 -4.56
N LEU A 407 2.36 -20.69 -4.53
CA LEU A 407 2.25 -19.30 -4.08
C LEU A 407 1.32 -18.47 -5.00
N ALA A 408 1.43 -18.64 -6.32
CA ALA A 408 0.56 -17.96 -7.29
C ALA A 408 -0.91 -18.38 -7.13
N PHE A 409 -1.16 -19.67 -6.86
CA PHE A 409 -2.48 -20.17 -6.55
C PHE A 409 -3.05 -19.49 -5.30
N TYR A 410 -2.30 -19.42 -4.19
CA TYR A 410 -2.78 -18.75 -2.97
C TYR A 410 -3.00 -17.26 -3.16
N GLY A 411 -2.12 -16.57 -3.88
CA GLY A 411 -2.33 -15.17 -4.22
C GLY A 411 -3.60 -14.97 -5.04
N THR A 412 -3.95 -15.93 -5.90
CA THR A 412 -5.22 -15.91 -6.65
C THR A 412 -6.42 -16.14 -5.75
N MET A 413 -6.34 -17.12 -4.83
CA MET A 413 -7.39 -17.40 -3.86
C MET A 413 -7.64 -16.22 -2.93
N GLU A 414 -6.59 -15.60 -2.39
CA GLU A 414 -6.70 -14.40 -1.56
C GLU A 414 -7.27 -13.21 -2.34
N SER A 415 -6.99 -13.10 -3.64
CA SER A 415 -7.58 -12.07 -4.51
C SER A 415 -9.01 -12.39 -4.98
N HIS A 416 -9.60 -13.53 -4.59
CA HIS A 416 -10.94 -13.91 -5.00
C HIS A 416 -12.00 -13.32 -4.06
N PRO A 417 -13.08 -12.68 -4.56
CA PRO A 417 -14.09 -12.00 -3.72
C PRO A 417 -14.78 -12.87 -2.66
N GLN A 418 -14.78 -14.19 -2.86
CA GLN A 418 -15.35 -15.15 -1.91
C GLN A 418 -14.37 -15.57 -0.80
N SER A 419 -13.12 -15.12 -0.85
CA SER A 419 -12.15 -15.43 0.19
C SER A 419 -12.49 -14.67 1.47
N PRO A 420 -12.51 -15.33 2.65
CA PRO A 420 -12.69 -14.64 3.93
C PRO A 420 -11.51 -13.73 4.29
N ILE A 421 -10.42 -13.81 3.53
CA ILE A 421 -9.24 -12.95 3.66
C ILE A 421 -9.01 -12.11 2.40
N TYR A 422 -10.08 -11.83 1.66
CA TYR A 422 -10.03 -11.12 0.39
C TYR A 422 -9.13 -9.89 0.44
N SER A 423 -8.16 -9.84 -0.47
CA SER A 423 -7.31 -8.68 -0.69
C SER A 423 -6.91 -8.60 -2.16
N THR A 424 -7.11 -7.44 -2.78
CA THR A 424 -6.67 -7.16 -4.16
C THR A 424 -5.14 -7.20 -4.30
N ILE A 425 -4.43 -6.99 -3.19
CA ILE A 425 -2.98 -7.18 -3.07
C ILE A 425 -2.77 -8.29 -2.04
N PRO A 426 -2.36 -9.51 -2.43
CA PRO A 426 -2.20 -10.61 -1.49
C PRO A 426 -1.22 -10.28 -0.36
N LYS A 427 -1.70 -10.25 0.89
CA LYS A 427 -0.93 -9.94 2.10
C LYS A 427 -0.61 -11.19 2.89
N LYS A 428 -1.51 -12.18 2.92
CA LYS A 428 -1.37 -13.41 3.71
C LYS A 428 -0.70 -14.55 2.94
N SER A 429 -0.84 -14.58 1.63
CA SER A 429 -0.32 -15.65 0.78
C SER A 429 1.14 -15.97 1.06
N VAL A 430 1.45 -17.24 1.37
CA VAL A 430 2.78 -17.67 1.81
C VAL A 430 3.05 -19.13 1.45
N THR A 431 4.28 -19.42 1.03
CA THR A 431 4.76 -20.79 0.81
C THR A 431 6.07 -20.98 1.57
N PHE A 432 6.17 -22.06 2.34
CA PHE A 432 7.34 -22.38 3.14
C PHE A 432 8.04 -23.63 2.61
N VAL A 433 9.36 -23.66 2.74
CA VAL A 433 10.14 -24.90 2.56
C VAL A 433 11.14 -25.07 3.68
N ILE A 434 11.22 -26.28 4.24
CA ILE A 434 12.28 -26.67 5.17
C ILE A 434 13.19 -27.72 4.53
N THR A 435 14.49 -27.47 4.56
CA THR A 435 15.51 -28.29 3.89
C THR A 435 16.65 -28.61 4.85
N ASP A 436 17.68 -29.32 4.38
CA ASP A 436 18.93 -29.50 5.14
C ASP A 436 19.72 -28.19 5.25
N LYS A 437 19.50 -27.23 4.32
CA LYS A 437 20.24 -25.96 4.25
C LYS A 437 19.57 -24.81 4.99
N GLY A 438 18.24 -24.80 5.13
CA GLY A 438 17.54 -23.69 5.76
C GLY A 438 16.04 -23.90 5.93
N PHE A 439 15.37 -22.88 6.47
CA PHE A 439 13.92 -22.78 6.53
C PHE A 439 13.50 -21.45 5.94
N PHE A 440 12.82 -21.50 4.79
CA PHE A 440 12.54 -20.32 3.98
C PHE A 440 11.05 -20.10 3.82
N ALA A 441 10.67 -18.86 3.54
CA ALA A 441 9.32 -18.47 3.19
C ALA A 441 9.33 -17.54 1.97
N LEU A 442 8.34 -17.72 1.09
CA LEU A 442 8.05 -16.82 -0.02
C LEU A 442 6.83 -15.98 0.27
N LYS A 443 6.92 -14.70 -0.11
CA LYS A 443 5.86 -13.72 0.02
C LYS A 443 5.63 -13.01 -1.30
N ILE A 444 4.39 -12.65 -1.56
CA ILE A 444 3.99 -11.99 -2.81
C ILE A 444 4.23 -10.50 -2.65
N LYS A 445 4.99 -9.92 -3.59
CA LYS A 445 5.18 -8.47 -3.71
C LYS A 445 4.35 -7.90 -4.86
N ASP A 446 4.25 -8.64 -5.95
CA ASP A 446 3.45 -8.29 -7.13
C ASP A 446 2.84 -9.57 -7.72
N ILE A 447 1.53 -9.73 -7.50
CA ILE A 447 0.79 -10.91 -7.95
C ILE A 447 0.71 -11.01 -9.49
N SER A 448 0.71 -9.89 -10.20
CA SER A 448 0.63 -9.89 -11.66
C SER A 448 1.91 -10.43 -12.27
N LYS A 449 3.07 -10.02 -11.74
CA LYS A 449 4.38 -10.54 -12.15
C LYS A 449 4.52 -12.04 -11.85
N LEU A 450 4.11 -12.46 -10.65
CA LEU A 450 4.17 -13.87 -10.25
C LEU A 450 3.28 -14.73 -11.16
N LYS A 451 2.06 -14.28 -11.44
CA LYS A 451 1.15 -14.95 -12.38
C LYS A 451 1.72 -15.03 -13.78
N ALA A 452 2.33 -13.95 -14.27
CA ALA A 452 2.94 -13.92 -15.60
C ALA A 452 4.07 -14.96 -15.72
N PHE A 453 4.96 -15.02 -14.72
CA PHE A 453 6.02 -16.03 -14.66
C PHE A 453 5.45 -17.45 -14.63
N VAL A 454 4.54 -17.73 -13.68
CA VAL A 454 3.95 -19.07 -13.51
C VAL A 454 3.18 -19.53 -14.74
N THR A 455 2.45 -18.63 -15.40
CA THR A 455 1.71 -18.94 -16.63
C THR A 455 2.66 -19.31 -17.78
N ASN A 456 3.75 -18.56 -17.95
CA ASN A 456 4.76 -18.85 -18.95
C ASN A 456 5.44 -20.21 -18.67
N TYR A 457 5.91 -20.41 -17.44
CA TYR A 457 6.58 -21.63 -17.03
C TYR A 457 5.67 -22.86 -17.14
N SER A 458 4.39 -22.74 -16.75
CA SER A 458 3.40 -23.82 -16.87
C SER A 458 3.04 -24.16 -18.32
N GLY A 459 3.33 -23.26 -19.27
CA GLY A 459 3.14 -23.51 -20.70
C GLY A 459 4.28 -24.32 -21.34
N TRP A 460 5.37 -24.57 -20.62
CA TRP A 460 6.51 -25.32 -21.14
C TRP A 460 6.27 -26.83 -21.10
N SER A 461 6.82 -27.54 -22.09
CA SER A 461 6.91 -29.00 -22.08
C SER A 461 7.91 -29.49 -21.04
N ASP A 462 7.78 -30.75 -20.62
CA ASP A 462 8.72 -31.39 -19.68
C ASP A 462 10.19 -31.26 -20.13
N LYS A 463 10.44 -31.33 -21.45
CA LYS A 463 11.79 -31.16 -22.03
C LYS A 463 12.31 -29.73 -21.90
N GLU A 464 11.45 -28.73 -22.06
CA GLU A 464 11.80 -27.33 -21.88
C GLU A 464 12.08 -27.02 -20.42
N ILE A 465 11.27 -27.57 -19.51
CA ILE A 465 11.48 -27.49 -18.06
C ILE A 465 12.81 -28.15 -17.68
N GLU A 466 13.07 -29.39 -18.10
CA GLU A 466 14.32 -30.09 -17.81
C GLU A 466 15.54 -29.32 -18.34
N LYS A 467 15.43 -28.80 -19.57
CA LYS A 467 16.47 -27.97 -20.18
C LYS A 467 16.70 -26.68 -19.37
N TYR A 468 15.64 -25.98 -18.98
CA TYR A 468 15.76 -24.75 -18.20
C TYR A 468 16.39 -25.01 -16.83
N MET A 469 15.92 -26.06 -16.15
CA MET A 469 16.46 -26.48 -14.86
C MET A 469 17.95 -26.78 -14.96
N LYS A 470 18.38 -27.51 -15.99
CA LYS A 470 19.80 -27.86 -16.18
C LYS A 470 20.67 -26.70 -16.63
N ASP A 471 20.25 -25.99 -17.68
CA ASP A 471 21.10 -25.03 -18.40
C ASP A 471 21.08 -23.64 -17.75
N THR A 472 20.06 -23.33 -16.95
CA THR A 472 19.88 -22.02 -16.32
C THR A 472 19.84 -22.13 -14.80
N PHE A 473 18.91 -22.90 -14.24
CA PHE A 473 18.66 -22.91 -12.79
C PHE A 473 19.79 -23.56 -11.98
N GLN A 474 20.22 -24.75 -12.39
CA GLN A 474 21.26 -25.53 -11.74
C GLN A 474 22.67 -25.25 -12.29
N ASN A 475 22.77 -24.46 -13.37
CA ASN A 475 24.04 -24.14 -14.02
C ASN A 475 24.92 -23.28 -13.10
N LYS A 476 26.15 -23.76 -12.86
CA LYS A 476 27.14 -23.14 -11.97
C LYS A 476 27.51 -21.70 -12.36
N GLU A 477 27.49 -21.38 -13.65
CA GLU A 477 27.84 -20.05 -14.19
C GLU A 477 26.63 -19.10 -14.23
N LYS A 478 25.42 -19.62 -14.01
CA LYS A 478 24.17 -18.85 -13.97
C LYS A 478 23.72 -18.68 -12.52
N TYR A 479 22.69 -19.41 -12.09
CA TYR A 479 22.14 -19.29 -10.74
C TYR A 479 22.80 -20.26 -9.74
N ASN A 480 23.44 -21.34 -10.18
CA ASN A 480 24.15 -22.30 -9.31
C ASN A 480 23.28 -22.91 -8.20
N ILE A 481 21.97 -23.09 -8.45
CA ILE A 481 21.02 -23.66 -7.50
C ILE A 481 20.96 -25.18 -7.70
N ARG A 482 21.91 -25.92 -7.14
CA ARG A 482 22.07 -27.37 -7.31
C ARG A 482 22.28 -28.05 -5.96
N TYR A 483 21.95 -29.33 -5.85
CA TYR A 483 22.04 -30.13 -4.61
C TYR A 483 23.31 -29.90 -3.78
N ASN A 484 24.48 -29.93 -4.44
CA ASN A 484 25.80 -29.79 -3.80
C ASN A 484 26.26 -28.35 -3.57
N SER A 485 25.51 -27.34 -3.99
CA SER A 485 25.87 -25.94 -3.70
C SER A 485 25.69 -25.62 -2.22
N THR A 486 26.47 -24.67 -1.72
CA THR A 486 26.34 -24.17 -0.35
C THR A 486 25.01 -23.45 -0.15
N HIS A 487 24.66 -23.19 1.11
CA HIS A 487 23.53 -22.34 1.48
C HIS A 487 23.58 -21.00 0.72
N ASP A 488 24.69 -20.27 0.86
CA ASP A 488 24.82 -18.92 0.29
C ASP A 488 24.80 -18.91 -1.23
N GLU A 489 25.37 -19.93 -1.88
CA GLU A 489 25.31 -20.09 -3.34
C GLU A 489 23.86 -20.24 -3.81
N GLN A 490 23.05 -21.08 -3.13
CA GLN A 490 21.66 -21.29 -3.51
C GLN A 490 20.78 -20.08 -3.21
N VAL A 491 20.95 -19.44 -2.05
CA VAL A 491 20.22 -18.21 -1.70
C VAL A 491 20.53 -17.09 -2.69
N THR A 492 21.81 -16.84 -2.95
CA THR A 492 22.23 -15.81 -3.91
C THR A 492 21.71 -16.15 -5.31
N GLY A 493 21.82 -17.41 -5.72
CA GLY A 493 21.29 -17.92 -6.98
C GLY A 493 19.80 -17.65 -7.15
N PHE A 494 19.01 -17.99 -6.13
CA PHE A 494 17.57 -17.84 -6.14
C PHE A 494 17.15 -16.36 -6.14
N LEU A 495 17.81 -15.51 -5.36
CA LEU A 495 17.58 -14.07 -5.37
C LEU A 495 17.92 -13.42 -6.72
N ARG A 496 18.97 -13.91 -7.41
CA ARG A 496 19.27 -13.50 -8.79
C ARG A 496 18.18 -13.94 -9.74
N PHE A 497 17.73 -15.19 -9.66
CA PHE A 497 16.62 -15.70 -10.45
C PHE A 497 15.34 -14.87 -10.27
N ILE A 498 14.95 -14.54 -9.03
CA ILE A 498 13.80 -13.67 -8.76
C ILE A 498 13.93 -12.32 -9.45
N LYS A 499 15.14 -11.73 -9.42
CA LYS A 499 15.39 -10.41 -9.99
C LYS A 499 15.45 -10.43 -11.51
N ASP A 500 16.17 -11.38 -12.09
CA ASP A 500 16.42 -11.48 -13.52
C ASP A 500 15.12 -11.83 -14.28
N GLU A 501 14.26 -12.66 -13.69
CA GLU A 501 12.94 -13.02 -14.24
C GLU A 501 11.81 -12.07 -13.79
N ASP A 502 12.13 -11.06 -12.98
CA ASP A 502 11.18 -10.06 -12.42
C ASP A 502 9.88 -10.70 -11.85
N ILE A 503 10.04 -11.72 -11.00
CA ILE A 503 8.94 -12.61 -10.58
C ILE A 503 7.93 -11.93 -9.63
N GLY A 504 8.31 -10.84 -8.95
CA GLY A 504 7.41 -10.14 -8.03
C GLY A 504 7.21 -10.87 -6.68
N ILE A 505 8.24 -11.54 -6.17
CA ILE A 505 8.21 -12.21 -4.87
C ILE A 505 9.36 -11.74 -3.96
N GLU A 506 9.21 -11.98 -2.67
CA GLU A 506 10.22 -11.73 -1.64
C GLU A 506 10.60 -13.03 -0.93
N LEU A 507 11.87 -13.16 -0.56
CA LEU A 507 12.43 -14.31 0.13
C LEU A 507 12.76 -13.96 1.59
N TYR A 508 12.35 -14.85 2.49
CA TYR A 508 12.65 -14.77 3.91
C TYR A 508 13.27 -16.07 4.40
N GLU A 509 14.12 -15.96 5.42
CA GLU A 509 14.70 -17.10 6.12
C GLU A 509 14.43 -17.00 7.62
N GLY A 510 14.08 -18.12 8.24
CA GLY A 510 13.82 -18.24 9.67
C GLY A 510 14.64 -19.38 10.29
N SER A 511 14.62 -19.45 11.62
CA SER A 511 15.29 -20.52 12.34
C SER A 511 14.58 -21.87 12.15
N ARG A 512 15.34 -22.89 11.74
CA ARG A 512 14.86 -24.28 11.66
C ARG A 512 14.51 -24.89 13.02
N ASP A 513 14.96 -24.29 14.12
CA ASP A 513 14.75 -24.82 15.47
C ASP A 513 13.57 -24.18 16.18
N THR A 514 13.36 -22.89 15.96
CA THR A 514 12.33 -22.13 16.66
C THR A 514 11.17 -21.72 15.77
N TYR A 515 11.32 -21.84 14.44
CA TYR A 515 10.39 -21.31 13.43
C TYR A 515 10.15 -19.80 13.57
N GLN A 516 11.15 -19.11 14.13
CA GLN A 516 11.13 -17.69 14.50
C GLN A 516 12.42 -17.00 14.02
N GLY A 517 12.59 -15.72 14.35
CA GLY A 517 13.81 -14.99 14.05
C GLY A 517 13.98 -14.73 12.56
N TRP A 518 12.87 -14.39 11.90
CA TRP A 518 12.82 -14.18 10.46
C TRP A 518 13.72 -13.04 10.01
N LYS A 519 14.28 -13.19 8.82
CA LYS A 519 15.09 -12.19 8.12
C LYS A 519 14.62 -12.11 6.68
N LYS A 520 14.48 -10.89 6.16
CA LYS A 520 14.30 -10.69 4.72
C LYS A 520 15.67 -10.81 4.04
N LEU A 521 15.73 -11.54 2.95
CA LEU A 521 16.95 -11.72 2.16
C LEU A 521 16.89 -10.84 0.92
N GLU A 522 17.90 -9.98 0.72
CA GLU A 522 17.95 -9.05 -0.41
C GLU A 522 19.24 -9.20 -1.21
N LEU A 523 19.12 -9.27 -2.54
CA LEU A 523 20.26 -9.42 -3.42
C LEU A 523 21.17 -8.19 -3.41
N VAL A 524 22.47 -8.41 -3.26
CA VAL A 524 23.51 -7.40 -3.42
C VAL A 524 24.32 -7.71 -4.67
N ASN A 525 24.42 -6.74 -5.57
CA ASN A 525 25.33 -6.80 -6.71
C ASN A 525 26.63 -6.07 -6.34
N ASN A 526 27.71 -6.83 -6.18
CA ASN A 526 29.02 -6.29 -5.80
C ASN A 526 29.85 -5.81 -7.01
N GLY A 527 29.28 -5.84 -8.22
CA GLY A 527 29.97 -5.57 -9.47
C GLY A 527 30.71 -6.78 -10.03
N ASN A 528 31.15 -6.69 -11.28
CA ASN A 528 31.93 -7.72 -11.99
C ASN A 528 31.29 -9.12 -12.02
N GLY A 529 29.95 -9.20 -12.00
CA GLY A 529 29.22 -10.47 -11.98
C GLY A 529 29.27 -11.20 -10.63
N ASN A 530 29.77 -10.56 -9.57
CA ASN A 530 29.76 -11.11 -8.22
C ASN A 530 28.50 -10.65 -7.46
N PHE A 531 27.83 -11.60 -6.83
CA PHE A 531 26.59 -11.37 -6.11
C PHE A 531 26.68 -11.96 -4.71
N THR A 532 26.08 -11.29 -3.75
CA THR A 532 25.85 -11.78 -2.37
C THR A 532 24.43 -11.39 -1.96
N PHE A 533 24.08 -11.55 -0.69
CA PHE A 533 22.83 -11.05 -0.15
C PHE A 533 23.04 -10.38 1.21
N ASN A 534 22.13 -9.46 1.53
CA ASN A 534 21.99 -8.89 2.85
C ASN A 534 20.87 -9.61 3.59
N GLU A 535 21.05 -9.75 4.90
CA GLU A 535 20.02 -10.19 5.81
C GLU A 535 19.48 -8.98 6.57
N ILE A 536 18.19 -8.72 6.42
CA ILE A 536 17.50 -7.66 7.14
C ILE A 536 16.63 -8.31 8.21
N PRO A 537 17.02 -8.23 9.50
CA PRO A 537 16.23 -8.82 10.57
C PRO A 537 14.81 -8.28 10.58
N CYS A 538 13.84 -9.16 10.78
CA CYS A 538 12.48 -8.78 11.13
C CYS A 538 12.48 -8.28 12.59
N ASN A 539 12.92 -7.04 12.81
CA ASN A 539 12.82 -6.36 14.09
C ASN A 539 11.35 -6.03 14.35
N ILE A 540 10.69 -6.82 15.20
CA ILE A 540 9.27 -6.66 15.56
C ILE A 540 9.16 -6.30 17.03
#